data_AF-A0A955BWS9-F1
#
_entry.id   AF-A0A955BWS9-F1
#
_cell.length_a   1.000
_cell.length_b   1.000
_cell.length_c   1.000
_cell.angle_alpha   90.00
_cell.angle_beta   90.00
_cell.angle_gamma   90.00
#
_symmetry.space_group_name_H-M   'P 1'
#
loop_
_entity.id
_entity.type
_entity.pdbx_description
1 polymer ?
#
loop_
_entity_poly.entity_id
_entity_poly.type
_entity_poly.pdbx_seq_one_letter_code
_entity_poly.pdbx_strand_id
1 'polypeptide(L)'
;MYSASDQPGARSRPHDAILWLLRLTSAYLALSIVTFPFVNVWWVGELAPLAALQFPKLSFAGWLRTSVVMPLISRLGLSRGSFSPDYITAGPYALVLAYVIPLAGILVVLLASRRLQKVHLVWLAVVAVAAVIDFFVVQLLSSRGLSLY
;
A
#
# COMPACT_ATOMS: atom_id res chain seq x y z
N MET A 1 15.95 -32.05 44.03
CA MET A 1 15.21 -30.78 43.82
C MET A 1 16.15 -29.82 43.10
N TYR A 2 16.08 -29.78 41.77
CA TYR A 2 16.81 -28.83 40.94
C TYR A 2 15.79 -28.05 40.11
N SER A 3 16.11 -26.77 39.96
CA SER A 3 15.23 -25.64 39.68
C SER A 3 14.58 -25.66 38.30
N ALA A 4 13.25 -25.47 38.25
CA ALA A 4 12.45 -25.24 37.05
C ALA A 4 12.66 -23.81 36.49
N SER A 5 13.90 -23.40 36.24
CA SER A 5 14.24 -22.05 35.75
C SER A 5 14.79 -22.00 34.31
N ASP A 6 14.93 -23.15 33.64
CA ASP A 6 15.23 -23.19 32.20
C ASP A 6 13.96 -23.22 31.36
N GLN A 7 13.29 -22.08 31.24
CA GLN A 7 12.47 -21.80 30.06
C GLN A 7 13.12 -20.67 29.23
N PRO A 8 14.01 -20.99 28.28
CA PRO A 8 14.48 -20.02 27.29
C PRO A 8 13.39 -19.87 26.20
N GLY A 9 12.28 -19.22 26.51
CA GLY A 9 11.08 -19.39 25.67
C GLY A 9 10.14 -18.21 25.52
N ALA A 10 10.60 -16.96 25.40
CA ALA A 10 9.67 -15.84 25.12
C ALA A 10 10.25 -14.53 24.57
N ARG A 11 11.46 -14.49 23.99
CA ARG A 11 12.09 -13.23 23.50
C ARG A 11 12.10 -13.05 21.97
N SER A 12 11.08 -13.53 21.27
CA SER A 12 10.94 -13.40 19.79
C SER A 12 9.78 -12.48 19.36
N ARG A 13 9.52 -11.36 20.05
CA ARG A 13 8.18 -10.74 19.97
C ARG A 13 7.99 -9.53 19.03
N PRO A 14 8.89 -8.54 18.93
CA PRO A 14 8.63 -7.38 18.06
C PRO A 14 9.38 -7.42 16.70
N HIS A 15 10.57 -7.99 16.63
CA HIS A 15 11.39 -7.97 15.42
C HIS A 15 10.83 -8.88 14.32
N ASP A 16 10.41 -10.08 14.71
CA ASP A 16 9.81 -11.02 13.79
C ASP A 16 8.49 -10.46 13.24
N ALA A 17 7.73 -9.72 14.06
CA ALA A 17 6.48 -9.10 13.64
C ALA A 17 6.67 -8.04 12.54
N ILE A 18 7.67 -7.17 12.64
CA ILE A 18 7.95 -6.15 11.60
C ILE A 18 8.44 -6.82 10.32
N LEU A 19 9.30 -7.83 10.42
CA LEU A 19 9.77 -8.57 9.26
C LEU A 19 8.63 -9.34 8.59
N TRP A 20 7.74 -9.95 9.38
CA TRP A 20 6.51 -10.58 8.89
C TRP A 20 5.62 -9.58 8.18
N LEU A 21 5.44 -8.38 8.76
CA LEU A 21 4.68 -7.31 8.13
C LEU A 21 5.28 -6.93 6.77
N LEU A 22 6.59 -6.67 6.70
CA LEU A 22 7.28 -6.34 5.45
C LEU A 22 7.13 -7.45 4.39
N ARG A 23 7.23 -8.72 4.78
CA ARG A 23 7.04 -9.87 3.89
C ARG A 23 5.60 -9.97 3.41
N LEU A 24 4.62 -9.81 4.30
CA LEU A 24 3.20 -9.82 3.96
C LEU A 24 2.85 -8.67 3.02
N THR A 25 3.36 -7.46 3.28
CA THR A 25 3.16 -6.31 2.37
C THR A 25 3.82 -6.57 1.01
N SER A 26 5.02 -7.15 0.98
CA SER A 26 5.68 -7.52 -0.28
C SER A 26 4.87 -8.56 -1.06
N ALA A 27 4.38 -9.59 -0.38
CA ALA A 27 3.56 -10.64 -0.99
C ALA A 27 2.22 -10.08 -1.51
N TYR A 28 1.59 -9.19 -0.75
CA TYR A 28 0.37 -8.48 -1.17
C TYR A 28 0.61 -7.65 -2.43
N LEU A 29 1.70 -6.86 -2.48
CA LEU A 29 2.05 -6.06 -3.66
C LEU A 29 2.40 -6.92 -4.87
N ALA A 30 3.14 -8.01 -4.68
CA ALA A 30 3.44 -8.95 -5.77
C ALA A 30 2.15 -9.59 -6.33
N LEU A 31 1.25 -10.03 -5.44
CA LEU A 31 -0.03 -10.58 -5.85
C LEU A 31 -0.88 -9.51 -6.55
N SER A 32 -0.84 -8.28 -6.07
CA SER A 32 -1.52 -7.16 -6.72
C SER A 32 -1.01 -6.93 -8.15
N ILE A 33 0.30 -6.84 -8.35
CA ILE A 33 0.92 -6.66 -9.68
C ILE A 33 0.50 -7.77 -10.63
N VAL A 34 0.54 -9.02 -10.17
CA VAL A 34 0.20 -10.20 -10.99
C VAL A 34 -1.29 -10.24 -11.30
N THR A 35 -2.16 -9.86 -10.36
CA THR A 35 -3.61 -9.96 -10.53
C THR A 35 -4.23 -8.80 -11.31
N PHE A 36 -3.63 -7.61 -11.26
CA PHE A 36 -4.15 -6.42 -11.93
C PHE A 36 -4.42 -6.59 -13.45
N PRO A 37 -3.53 -7.20 -14.26
CA PRO A 37 -3.80 -7.41 -15.69
C PRO A 37 -5.00 -8.33 -15.97
N PHE A 38 -5.37 -9.21 -15.04
CA PHE A 38 -6.49 -10.15 -15.22
C PHE A 38 -7.85 -9.57 -14.83
N VAL A 39 -7.87 -8.43 -14.11
CA VAL A 39 -9.12 -7.75 -13.71
C VAL A 39 -10.03 -7.45 -14.91
N ASN A 40 -9.44 -7.17 -16.08
CA ASN A 40 -10.17 -6.92 -17.33
C ASN A 40 -10.76 -8.17 -17.99
N VAL A 41 -10.03 -9.28 -17.95
CA VAL A 41 -10.38 -10.48 -18.75
C VAL A 41 -11.51 -11.26 -18.08
N TRP A 42 -11.65 -11.14 -16.76
CA TRP A 42 -12.56 -11.94 -15.94
C TRP A 42 -13.82 -11.17 -15.52
N TRP A 43 -14.24 -10.16 -16.31
CA TRP A 43 -15.24 -9.16 -15.91
C TRP A 43 -16.63 -9.74 -15.55
N VAL A 44 -17.00 -10.95 -15.97
CA VAL A 44 -18.39 -11.44 -15.81
C VAL A 44 -18.46 -12.64 -14.85
N GLY A 45 -18.43 -12.36 -13.53
CA GLY A 45 -19.01 -13.28 -12.53
C GLY A 45 -18.06 -13.89 -11.49
N GLU A 46 -16.76 -14.02 -11.75
CA GLU A 46 -15.81 -14.72 -10.84
C GLU A 46 -14.94 -13.77 -9.98
N LEU A 47 -15.26 -12.47 -9.98
CA LEU A 47 -14.42 -11.37 -9.48
C LEU A 47 -14.34 -11.18 -7.97
N ALA A 48 -15.15 -11.85 -7.16
CA ALA A 48 -15.20 -11.60 -5.71
C ALA A 48 -13.82 -11.69 -5.01
N PRO A 49 -12.93 -12.66 -5.34
CA PRO A 49 -11.63 -12.76 -4.67
C PRO A 49 -10.64 -11.68 -5.12
N LEU A 50 -10.60 -11.38 -6.42
CA LEU A 50 -9.68 -10.38 -6.98
C LEU A 50 -10.08 -8.96 -6.55
N ALA A 51 -11.38 -8.66 -6.54
CA ALA A 51 -11.90 -7.42 -6.02
C ALA A 51 -11.60 -7.29 -4.52
N ALA A 52 -11.79 -8.35 -3.72
CA ALA A 52 -11.48 -8.32 -2.29
C ALA A 52 -9.99 -8.03 -2.00
N LEU A 53 -9.08 -8.47 -2.88
CA LEU A 53 -7.66 -8.16 -2.74
C LEU A 53 -7.35 -6.69 -3.05
N GLN A 54 -7.97 -6.13 -4.08
CA GLN A 54 -7.69 -4.77 -4.58
C GLN A 54 -8.51 -3.70 -3.85
N PHE A 55 -9.65 -4.06 -3.26
CA PHE A 55 -10.57 -3.13 -2.64
C PHE A 55 -9.97 -2.35 -1.46
N PRO A 56 -9.21 -2.93 -0.52
CA PRO A 56 -8.63 -2.18 0.60
C PRO A 56 -7.73 -1.05 0.14
N LYS A 57 -6.86 -1.29 -0.86
CA LYS A 57 -5.96 -0.25 -1.38
C LYS A 57 -6.72 0.83 -2.17
N LEU A 58 -7.70 0.42 -2.99
CA LEU A 58 -8.46 1.35 -3.82
C LEU A 58 -9.44 2.20 -3.01
N SER A 59 -10.09 1.61 -2.00
CA SER A 59 -10.94 2.34 -1.05
C SER A 59 -10.12 3.35 -0.23
N PHE A 60 -8.93 2.96 0.23
CA PHE A 60 -8.04 3.89 0.93
C PHE A 60 -7.55 5.02 0.03
N ALA A 61 -7.15 4.72 -1.21
CA ALA A 61 -6.80 5.73 -2.21
C ALA A 61 -7.99 6.65 -2.54
N GLY A 62 -9.20 6.09 -2.65
CA GLY A 62 -10.44 6.84 -2.87
C GLY A 62 -10.74 7.80 -1.72
N TRP A 63 -10.59 7.34 -0.48
CA TRP A 63 -10.73 8.17 0.71
C TRP A 63 -9.66 9.27 0.77
N LEU A 64 -8.39 8.96 0.48
CA LEU A 64 -7.32 9.96 0.41
C LEU A 64 -7.61 11.00 -0.67
N ARG A 65 -8.13 10.60 -1.82
CA ARG A 65 -8.51 11.52 -2.90
C ARG A 65 -9.54 12.52 -2.41
N THR A 66 -10.66 12.05 -1.87
CA THR A 66 -11.80 12.90 -1.50
C THR A 66 -11.58 13.69 -0.21
N SER A 67 -10.90 13.11 0.77
CA SER A 67 -10.79 13.67 2.12
C SER A 67 -9.49 14.43 2.36
N VAL A 68 -8.44 14.18 1.57
CA VAL A 68 -7.11 14.78 1.78
C VAL A 68 -6.66 15.58 0.56
N VAL A 69 -6.57 14.94 -0.61
CA VAL A 69 -5.98 15.55 -1.81
C VAL A 69 -6.86 16.67 -2.37
N MET A 70 -8.15 16.42 -2.59
CA MET A 70 -9.05 17.43 -3.15
C MET A 70 -9.20 18.67 -2.24
N PRO A 71 -9.40 18.52 -0.91
CA PRO A 71 -9.41 19.67 -0.01
C PRO A 71 -8.08 20.44 -0.03
N LEU A 72 -6.95 19.76 -0.15
CA LEU A 72 -5.64 20.40 -0.24
C LEU A 72 -5.48 21.20 -1.55
N ILE A 73 -5.86 20.63 -2.69
CA ILE A 73 -5.84 21.31 -4.01
C ILE A 73 -6.74 22.57 -3.97
N SER A 74 -7.92 22.45 -3.37
CA SER A 74 -8.85 23.57 -3.19
C SER A 74 -8.25 24.68 -2.31
N ARG A 75 -7.65 24.33 -1.16
CA ARG A 75 -7.01 25.29 -0.25
C ARG A 75 -5.79 25.99 -0.84
N LEU A 76 -5.05 25.31 -1.71
CA LEU A 76 -3.88 25.88 -2.39
C LEU A 76 -4.24 26.79 -3.57
N GLY A 77 -5.53 26.99 -3.86
CA GLY A 77 -6.00 27.81 -4.99
C GLY A 77 -5.67 27.20 -6.35
N LEU A 78 -5.31 25.92 -6.39
CA LEU A 78 -5.01 25.18 -7.62
C LEU A 78 -6.27 24.63 -8.29
N SER A 79 -7.43 24.75 -7.63
CA SER A 79 -8.71 24.32 -8.17
C SER A 79 -9.13 25.21 -9.34
N ARG A 80 -9.50 24.60 -10.46
CA ARG A 80 -10.00 25.32 -11.65
C ARG A 80 -11.49 25.68 -11.55
N GLY A 81 -12.08 25.59 -10.35
CA GLY A 81 -13.50 25.87 -10.11
C GLY A 81 -14.46 24.80 -10.63
N SER A 82 -13.95 23.69 -11.16
CA SER A 82 -14.73 22.55 -11.64
C SER A 82 -14.30 21.27 -10.94
N PHE A 83 -15.28 20.54 -10.40
CA PHE A 83 -15.04 19.30 -9.66
C PHE A 83 -14.48 18.17 -10.55
N SER A 84 -14.78 18.18 -11.86
CA SER A 84 -14.44 17.07 -12.78
C SER A 84 -12.95 16.99 -13.16
N PRO A 85 -12.27 18.09 -13.58
CA PRO A 85 -10.83 18.07 -13.88
C PRO A 85 -9.97 17.86 -12.62
N ASP A 86 -10.38 18.46 -11.51
CA ASP A 86 -9.67 18.37 -10.24
C ASP A 86 -9.72 16.93 -9.67
N TYR A 87 -10.82 16.21 -9.93
CA TYR A 87 -10.97 14.81 -9.51
C TYR A 87 -10.07 13.84 -10.28
N ILE A 88 -9.92 14.04 -11.60
CA ILE A 88 -9.05 13.22 -12.44
C ILE A 88 -7.59 13.47 -12.07
N THR A 89 -7.21 14.74 -11.89
CA THR A 89 -5.83 15.11 -11.52
C THR A 89 -5.47 14.67 -10.10
N ALA A 90 -6.42 14.61 -9.16
CA ALA A 90 -6.19 14.14 -7.80
C ALA A 90 -5.93 12.62 -7.68
N GLY A 91 -6.36 11.82 -8.66
CA GLY A 91 -6.24 10.35 -8.64
C GLY A 91 -4.80 9.85 -8.45
N PRO A 92 -3.85 10.23 -9.32
CA PRO A 92 -2.44 9.86 -9.18
C PRO A 92 -1.83 10.23 -7.82
N TYR A 93 -2.09 11.44 -7.31
CA TYR A 93 -1.54 11.89 -6.03
C TYR A 93 -2.10 11.11 -4.85
N ALA A 94 -3.40 10.80 -4.87
CA ALA A 94 -4.03 9.98 -3.84
C ALA A 94 -3.47 8.55 -3.83
N LEU A 95 -3.22 8.00 -5.02
CA LEU A 95 -2.60 6.70 -5.18
C LEU A 95 -1.17 6.69 -4.62
N VAL A 96 -0.34 7.71 -4.95
CA VAL A 96 1.00 7.87 -4.35
C VAL A 96 0.92 7.90 -2.82
N LEU A 97 0.03 8.71 -2.25
CA LEU A 97 -0.16 8.80 -0.80
C LEU A 97 -0.57 7.45 -0.19
N ALA A 98 -1.39 6.66 -0.88
CA ALA A 98 -1.81 5.34 -0.43
C ALA A 98 -0.64 4.35 -0.27
N TYR A 99 0.46 4.51 -1.02
CA TYR A 99 1.69 3.73 -0.82
C TYR A 99 2.65 4.40 0.17
N VAL A 100 2.79 5.72 0.11
CA VAL A 100 3.76 6.47 0.93
C VAL A 100 3.38 6.42 2.41
N ILE A 101 2.09 6.58 2.76
CA ILE A 101 1.63 6.60 4.16
C ILE A 101 1.97 5.29 4.90
N PRO A 102 1.59 4.08 4.41
CA PRO A 102 1.94 2.85 5.10
C PRO A 102 3.45 2.60 5.11
N LEU A 103 4.18 2.93 4.03
CA LEU A 103 5.63 2.79 3.98
C LEU A 103 6.33 3.69 5.02
N ALA A 104 5.89 4.94 5.13
CA ALA A 104 6.36 5.89 6.13
C ALA A 104 6.01 5.42 7.55
N GLY A 105 4.81 4.88 7.76
CA GLY A 105 4.42 4.27 9.04
C GLY A 105 5.35 3.14 9.46
N ILE A 106 5.67 2.22 8.54
CA ILE A 106 6.63 1.13 8.79
C ILE A 106 8.02 1.69 9.10
N LEU A 107 8.47 2.70 8.36
CA LEU A 107 9.77 3.34 8.59
C LEU A 107 9.83 4.03 9.96
N VAL A 108 8.78 4.74 10.37
CA VAL A 108 8.69 5.38 11.68
C VAL A 108 8.74 4.33 12.80
N VAL A 109 8.03 3.21 12.66
CA VAL A 109 8.08 2.11 13.63
C VAL A 109 9.49 1.50 13.71
N LEU A 110 10.16 1.31 12.58
CA LEU A 110 11.54 0.82 12.51
C LEU A 110 12.53 1.77 13.18
N LEU A 111 12.40 3.08 12.93
CA LEU A 111 13.23 4.13 13.52
C LEU A 111 12.99 4.26 15.02
N ALA A 112 11.73 4.25 15.47
CA ALA A 112 11.35 4.30 16.88
C ALA A 112 11.88 3.08 17.65
N SER A 113 11.93 1.91 17.01
CA SER A 113 12.49 0.69 17.59
C SER A 113 14.03 0.74 17.73
N ARG A 114 14.70 1.76 17.18
CA ARG A 114 16.17 2.00 17.20
C ARG A 114 17.03 0.79 16.82
N ARG A 115 16.47 -0.16 16.07
CA ARG A 115 17.09 -1.46 15.76
C ARG A 115 16.95 -1.77 14.28
N LEU A 116 17.52 -0.90 13.45
CA LEU A 116 17.64 -1.07 12.01
C LEU A 116 18.69 -2.13 11.69
N GLN A 117 18.24 -3.35 11.45
CA GLN A 117 19.12 -4.38 10.87
C GLN A 117 19.09 -4.30 9.34
N LYS A 118 20.19 -4.68 8.69
CA LYS A 118 20.31 -4.72 7.22
C LYS A 118 19.15 -5.46 6.56
N VAL A 119 18.67 -6.55 7.17
CA VAL A 119 17.52 -7.33 6.66
C VAL A 119 16.24 -6.49 6.54
N HIS A 120 15.95 -5.62 7.50
CA HIS A 120 14.77 -4.75 7.45
C HIS A 120 14.89 -3.72 6.32
N LEU A 121 16.08 -3.17 6.11
CA LEU A 121 16.34 -2.22 5.02
C LEU A 121 16.19 -2.87 3.65
N VAL A 122 16.70 -4.10 3.48
CA VAL A 122 16.52 -4.86 2.23
C VAL A 122 15.05 -5.11 1.96
N TRP A 123 14.29 -5.59 2.95
CA TRP A 123 12.86 -5.83 2.76
C TRP A 123 12.05 -4.55 2.57
N LEU A 124 12.43 -3.45 3.23
CA LEU A 124 11.83 -2.14 2.99
C LEU A 124 12.09 -1.67 1.55
N ALA A 125 13.29 -1.87 1.03
CA ALA A 125 13.62 -1.58 -0.36
C ALA A 125 12.81 -2.46 -1.32
N VAL A 126 12.64 -3.74 -1.03
CA VAL A 126 11.78 -4.65 -1.82
C VAL A 126 10.33 -4.15 -1.83
N VAL A 127 9.76 -3.78 -0.68
CA VAL A 127 8.40 -3.21 -0.60
C VAL A 127 8.32 -1.91 -1.40
N ALA A 128 9.31 -1.03 -1.28
CA ALA A 128 9.33 0.24 -2.01
C ALA A 128 9.38 0.02 -3.54
N VAL A 129 10.24 -0.87 -4.02
CA VAL A 129 10.32 -1.23 -5.45
C VAL A 129 9.02 -1.87 -5.92
N ALA A 130 8.45 -2.80 -5.16
CA ALA A 130 7.17 -3.43 -5.48
C ALA A 130 6.03 -2.40 -5.53
N ALA A 131 6.00 -1.43 -4.61
CA ALA A 131 5.01 -0.36 -4.60
C ALA A 131 5.13 0.55 -5.83
N VAL A 132 6.36 0.87 -6.26
CA VAL A 132 6.60 1.64 -7.49
C VAL A 132 6.12 0.87 -8.72
N ILE A 133 6.44 -0.42 -8.81
CA ILE A 133 5.97 -1.26 -9.92
C ILE A 133 4.44 -1.36 -9.92
N ASP A 134 3.81 -1.62 -8.77
CA ASP A 134 2.34 -1.69 -8.64
C ASP A 134 1.70 -0.36 -9.03
N PHE A 135 2.26 0.78 -8.60
CA PHE A 135 1.82 2.11 -9.00
C PHE A 135 1.78 2.27 -10.52
N PHE A 136 2.89 1.93 -11.21
CA PHE A 136 2.97 2.05 -12.66
C PHE A 136 2.03 1.08 -13.39
N VAL A 137 1.90 -0.15 -12.89
CA VAL A 137 0.96 -1.15 -13.45
C VAL A 137 -0.47 -0.65 -13.33
N VAL A 138 -0.86 -0.14 -12.16
CA VAL A 138 -2.19 0.42 -11.92
C VAL A 138 -2.44 1.61 -12.84
N GLN A 139 -1.50 2.56 -12.91
CA GLN A 139 -1.65 3.75 -13.76
C GLN A 139 -1.74 3.42 -15.25
N LEU A 140 -0.85 2.56 -15.75
CA LEU A 140 -0.83 2.16 -17.14
C LEU A 140 -2.15 1.51 -17.53
N LEU A 141 -2.69 0.65 -16.66
CA LEU A 141 -3.93 -0.05 -16.91
C LEU A 141 -5.16 0.87 -16.74
N SER A 142 -5.21 1.72 -15.72
CA SER A 142 -6.27 2.72 -15.54
C SER A 142 -6.36 3.71 -16.70
N SER A 143 -5.24 4.10 -17.32
CA SER A 143 -5.22 4.98 -18.49
C SER A 143 -5.87 4.36 -19.75
N ARG A 144 -6.05 3.03 -19.79
CA ARG A 144 -6.66 2.28 -20.91
C ARG A 144 -8.17 2.08 -20.79
N GLY A 145 -8.85 2.86 -19.93
CA GLY A 145 -10.31 2.77 -19.73
C GLY A 145 -10.75 1.84 -18.59
N LEU A 146 -9.80 1.32 -17.82
CA LEU A 146 -10.05 0.64 -16.54
C LEU A 146 -10.30 1.67 -15.44
N SER A 147 -11.41 2.40 -15.50
CA SER A 147 -11.83 3.22 -14.36
C SER A 147 -12.52 2.30 -13.34
N LEU A 148 -11.76 1.80 -12.37
CA LEU A 148 -12.31 1.41 -11.06
C LEU A 148 -12.65 2.66 -10.21
N TYR A 149 -12.92 3.79 -10.87
CA TYR A 149 -13.16 5.12 -10.30
C TYR A 149 -14.42 5.75 -10.84
#